data_AF-A0A7X2PIE1-F1
#
_entry.id   AF-A0A7X2PIE1-F1
#
_cell.length_a   1.000
_cell.length_b   1.000
_cell.length_c   1.000
_cell.angle_alpha   90.00
_cell.angle_beta   90.00
_cell.angle_gamma   90.00
#
_symmetry.space_group_name_H-M   'P 1'
#
loop_
_entity.id
_entity.type
_entity.pdbx_description
1 polymer ?
#
loop_
_entity_poly.entity_id
_entity_poly.type
_entity_poly.pdbx_seq_one_letter_code
_entity_poly.pdbx_strand_id
1 'polypeptide(L)'
;MALFKTRSAAVYGIDAHLIDVEVDMYPSGSARDFVTVGMPDTAVRESRERIKSALLNSGFGFPTNKGVTINLAPANVRKEGAGFDLPMAMGILGAMGSIPRLDQHLLIGELSLDGAIRSVRGALSVAVCALEQGIPNLVLPMENAAEAAVVDGVRVFGVRHLSEVVELLAKPGAFEPMKRAAPELQAGESTAPDFRDVRGQGSAKRALEVAAAGGHNILMIGPPGSGKTMLAKRLAGILPSLTFAEAIETTKIHSIAGILPGGAGLLRERPFRSPHHTISDAGLIGGGLGTPRPGEVSMAHHGLLFLDELPEFPRNVLELMRQPLEDLSVTIARSAMTLSFPANFMLAAAMNPCPCRH
;
A
#
# COMPACT_ATOMS: atom_id res chain seq x y z
N MET A 1 -22.42 9.80 -30.58
CA MET A 1 -22.31 9.45 -29.15
C MET A 1 -20.86 9.17 -28.88
N ALA A 2 -20.22 9.95 -28.01
CA ALA A 2 -18.80 9.82 -27.75
C ALA A 2 -18.61 9.08 -26.44
N LEU A 3 -18.65 7.74 -26.51
CA LEU A 3 -18.24 6.87 -25.41
C LEU A 3 -16.72 6.71 -25.47
N PHE A 4 -16.05 7.02 -24.37
CA PHE A 4 -14.62 6.81 -24.21
C PHE A 4 -14.37 5.93 -22.99
N LYS A 5 -13.43 4.99 -23.12
CA LYS A 5 -13.05 4.07 -22.05
C LYS A 5 -11.61 4.30 -21.65
N THR A 6 -11.37 4.30 -20.35
CA THR A 6 -10.04 4.28 -19.75
C THR A 6 -10.05 3.39 -18.51
N ARG A 7 -8.88 3.15 -17.92
CA ARG A 7 -8.73 2.26 -16.77
C ARG A 7 -8.08 2.99 -15.60
N SER A 8 -8.55 2.64 -14.41
CA SER A 8 -8.03 3.05 -13.11
C SER A 8 -7.96 1.83 -12.20
N ALA A 9 -7.53 2.00 -10.95
CA ALA A 9 -7.60 0.97 -9.94
C ALA A 9 -8.11 1.53 -8.61
N ALA A 10 -8.88 0.71 -7.88
CA ALA A 10 -9.31 0.98 -6.52
C ALA A 10 -8.47 0.15 -5.56
N VAL A 11 -7.88 0.77 -4.54
CA VAL A 11 -7.17 0.06 -3.47
C VAL A 11 -8.17 -0.36 -2.41
N TYR A 12 -8.20 -1.66 -2.11
CA TYR A 12 -9.08 -2.27 -1.12
C TYR A 12 -8.23 -3.14 -0.17
N GLY A 13 -8.04 -2.67 1.06
CA GLY A 13 -7.04 -3.27 1.96
C GLY A 13 -5.64 -3.07 1.40
N ILE A 14 -4.93 -4.16 1.12
CA ILE A 14 -3.58 -4.16 0.53
C ILE A 14 -3.54 -4.45 -0.97
N ASP A 15 -4.68 -4.82 -1.54
CA ASP A 15 -4.80 -5.18 -2.95
C ASP A 15 -5.45 -4.06 -3.76
N ALA A 16 -5.21 -4.07 -5.06
CA ALA A 16 -5.85 -3.15 -5.98
C ALA A 16 -6.70 -3.92 -6.99
N HIS A 17 -7.89 -3.40 -7.26
CA HIS A 17 -8.81 -3.96 -8.23
C HIS A 17 -8.93 -3.03 -9.44
N LEU A 18 -8.90 -3.62 -10.63
CA LEU A 18 -9.07 -2.88 -11.87
C LEU A 18 -10.47 -2.25 -11.94
N ILE A 19 -10.50 -0.96 -12.26
CA ILE A 19 -11.72 -0.18 -12.47
C ILE A 19 -11.76 0.33 -13.89
N ASP A 20 -12.78 -0.06 -14.65
CA ASP A 20 -13.07 0.57 -15.93
C ASP A 20 -13.79 1.90 -15.69
N VAL A 21 -13.29 2.95 -16.31
CA VAL A 21 -13.86 4.30 -16.29
C VAL A 21 -14.42 4.58 -17.67
N GLU A 22 -15.74 4.57 -17.77
CA GLU A 22 -16.46 4.83 -19.01
C GLU A 22 -17.08 6.22 -18.94
N VAL A 23 -16.74 7.07 -19.90
CA VAL A 23 -17.28 8.43 -20.01
C VAL A 23 -18.14 8.51 -21.26
N ASP A 24 -19.42 8.82 -21.07
CA ASP A 24 -20.36 9.07 -22.16
C ASP A 24 -20.78 10.54 -22.17
N MET A 25 -20.66 11.17 -23.34
CA MET A 25 -21.05 12.55 -23.59
C MET A 25 -22.24 12.60 -24.54
N TYR A 26 -23.35 13.18 -24.08
CA TYR A 26 -24.59 13.24 -24.84
C TYR A 26 -25.06 14.69 -25.12
N PRO A 27 -25.63 14.97 -26.31
CA PRO A 27 -25.92 16.35 -26.75
C PRO A 27 -27.14 17.00 -26.09
N SER A 28 -28.07 16.20 -25.55
CA SER A 28 -29.34 16.68 -24.98
C SER A 28 -29.23 17.17 -23.53
N GLY A 29 -28.01 17.26 -22.98
CA GLY A 29 -27.75 17.73 -21.62
C GLY A 29 -27.00 19.07 -21.58
N SER A 30 -26.71 19.52 -20.38
CA SER A 30 -25.90 20.69 -20.05
C SER A 30 -24.69 20.29 -19.21
N ALA A 31 -23.67 21.15 -19.07
CA ALA A 31 -22.55 20.88 -18.15
C ALA A 31 -22.96 20.73 -16.67
N ARG A 32 -24.20 21.08 -16.30
CA ARG A 32 -24.72 20.80 -14.95
C ARG A 32 -25.10 19.33 -14.79
N ASP A 33 -25.38 18.64 -15.88
CA ASP A 33 -25.71 17.21 -15.93
C ASP A 33 -24.43 16.38 -15.92
N PHE A 34 -23.78 16.36 -14.76
CA PHE A 34 -22.60 15.55 -14.48
C PHE A 34 -22.95 14.49 -13.44
N VAL A 35 -22.94 13.23 -13.85
CA VAL A 35 -23.35 12.11 -12.99
C VAL A 35 -22.25 11.07 -12.94
N THR A 36 -21.88 10.66 -11.73
CA THR A 36 -20.92 9.57 -11.50
C THR A 36 -21.65 8.39 -10.85
N VAL A 37 -21.57 7.20 -11.47
CA VAL A 37 -22.21 5.97 -11.00
C VAL A 37 -21.18 4.86 -10.79
N GLY A 38 -21.55 3.78 -10.09
CA GLY A 38 -20.63 2.66 -9.79
C GLY A 38 -20.06 2.66 -8.37
N MET A 39 -20.88 3.03 -7.38
CA MET A 39 -20.53 3.13 -5.96
C MET A 39 -19.37 4.10 -5.62
N PRO A 40 -19.41 5.37 -6.12
CA PRO A 40 -18.46 6.39 -5.69
C PRO A 40 -18.78 6.88 -4.27
N ASP A 41 -17.73 7.11 -3.48
CA ASP A 41 -17.83 7.84 -2.21
C ASP A 41 -18.08 9.35 -2.42
N THR A 42 -18.15 10.11 -1.32
CA THR A 42 -18.39 11.56 -1.39
C THR A 42 -17.26 12.29 -2.11
N ALA A 43 -16.00 11.92 -1.87
CA ALA A 43 -14.84 12.57 -2.48
C ALA A 43 -14.83 12.39 -4.00
N VAL A 44 -15.19 11.20 -4.49
CA VAL A 44 -15.33 10.90 -5.91
C VAL A 44 -16.52 11.66 -6.51
N ARG A 45 -17.67 11.74 -5.83
CA ARG A 45 -18.84 12.52 -6.31
C ARG A 45 -18.57 14.02 -6.42
N GLU A 46 -17.75 14.56 -5.53
CA GLU A 46 -17.36 15.98 -5.52
C GLU A 46 -16.24 16.32 -6.54
N SER A 47 -15.73 15.32 -7.26
CA SER A 47 -14.62 15.50 -8.22
C SER A 47 -14.98 16.39 -9.40
N ARG A 48 -16.27 16.61 -9.67
CA ARG A 48 -16.74 17.44 -10.81
C ARG A 48 -16.06 18.79 -10.86
N GLU A 49 -16.07 19.55 -9.77
CA GLU A 49 -15.51 20.91 -9.77
C GLU A 49 -13.99 20.89 -9.85
N ARG A 50 -13.34 19.86 -9.28
CA ARG A 50 -11.89 19.64 -9.41
C ARG A 50 -11.49 19.36 -10.85
N ILE A 51 -12.12 18.37 -11.48
CA ILE A 51 -11.89 17.99 -12.87
C ILE A 51 -12.17 19.17 -13.81
N LYS A 52 -13.32 19.83 -13.65
CA LYS A 52 -13.68 20.98 -14.49
C LYS A 52 -12.65 22.10 -14.39
N SER A 53 -12.25 22.48 -13.17
CA SER A 53 -11.28 23.55 -12.96
C SER A 53 -9.90 23.16 -13.51
N ALA A 54 -9.46 21.93 -13.25
CA ALA A 54 -8.19 21.40 -13.74
C ALA A 54 -8.12 21.42 -15.27
N LEU A 55 -9.17 20.95 -15.95
CA LEU A 55 -9.26 20.94 -17.42
C LEU A 55 -9.21 22.35 -18.01
N LEU A 56 -9.94 23.30 -17.42
CA LEU A 56 -9.96 24.71 -17.87
C LEU A 56 -8.62 25.41 -17.64
N ASN A 57 -8.05 25.27 -16.44
CA ASN A 57 -6.79 25.91 -16.07
C ASN A 57 -5.59 25.28 -16.79
N SER A 58 -5.71 24.02 -17.24
CA SER A 58 -4.73 23.36 -18.10
C SER A 58 -4.90 23.68 -19.60
N GLY A 59 -5.90 24.48 -19.99
CA GLY A 59 -6.09 24.92 -21.37
C GLY A 59 -6.82 23.95 -22.30
N PHE A 60 -7.43 22.88 -21.78
CA PHE A 60 -8.10 21.86 -22.60
C PHE A 60 -9.60 22.09 -22.82
N GLY A 61 -10.20 23.05 -22.09
CA GLY A 61 -11.63 23.32 -22.16
C GLY A 61 -12.49 22.32 -21.38
N PHE A 62 -13.81 22.54 -21.37
CA PHE A 62 -14.78 21.65 -20.73
C PHE A 62 -16.08 21.63 -21.54
N PRO A 63 -16.78 20.49 -21.67
CA PRO A 63 -18.00 20.42 -22.49
C PRO A 63 -19.19 21.14 -21.82
N THR A 64 -19.32 22.44 -22.06
CA THR A 64 -20.36 23.29 -21.45
C THR A 64 -21.79 22.99 -21.91
N ASN A 65 -21.94 22.51 -23.15
CA ASN A 65 -23.24 22.28 -23.80
C ASN A 65 -23.58 20.79 -23.99
N LYS A 66 -22.98 19.90 -23.19
CA LYS A 66 -23.24 18.45 -23.22
C LYS A 66 -23.33 17.92 -21.80
N GLY A 67 -24.18 16.92 -21.59
CA GLY A 67 -24.18 16.15 -20.35
C GLY A 67 -23.04 15.14 -20.34
N VAL A 68 -22.55 14.80 -19.15
CA VAL A 68 -21.45 13.86 -18.93
C VAL A 68 -21.88 12.81 -17.91
N THR A 69 -21.88 11.54 -18.33
CA THR A 69 -22.06 10.40 -17.43
C THR A 69 -20.75 9.64 -17.30
N ILE A 70 -20.31 9.42 -16.07
CA ILE A 70 -19.12 8.62 -15.76
C ILE A 70 -19.55 7.36 -15.02
N ASN A 71 -19.29 6.20 -15.61
CA ASN A 71 -19.53 4.90 -15.00
C ASN A 71 -18.21 4.29 -14.52
N LEU A 72 -18.14 3.91 -13.24
CA LEU A 72 -16.99 3.26 -12.63
C LEU A 72 -17.32 1.77 -12.38
N ALA A 73 -16.89 0.89 -13.28
CA ALA A 73 -17.15 -0.55 -13.21
C ALA A 73 -15.95 -1.31 -12.59
N PRO A 74 -16.18 -2.39 -11.82
CA PRO A 74 -17.46 -3.04 -11.54
C PRO A 74 -18.17 -2.41 -10.34
N ALA A 75 -19.52 -2.33 -10.37
CA ALA A 75 -20.31 -1.59 -9.39
C ALA A 75 -20.34 -2.19 -7.96
N ASN A 76 -19.85 -3.43 -7.78
CA ASN A 76 -19.74 -4.09 -6.47
C ASN A 76 -18.49 -3.66 -5.68
N VAL A 77 -17.52 -3.01 -6.33
CA VAL A 77 -16.33 -2.46 -5.67
C VAL A 77 -16.60 -0.99 -5.34
N ARG A 78 -16.39 -0.62 -4.07
CA ARG A 78 -16.50 0.77 -3.63
C ARG A 78 -15.28 1.58 -4.10
N LYS A 79 -15.51 2.75 -4.69
CA LYS A 79 -14.43 3.64 -5.15
C LYS A 79 -14.28 4.76 -4.14
N GLU A 80 -13.21 4.68 -3.36
CA GLU A 80 -12.91 5.63 -2.29
C GLU A 80 -11.72 6.53 -2.67
N GLY A 81 -11.79 7.80 -2.27
CA GLY A 81 -10.71 8.77 -2.44
C GLY A 81 -10.66 9.45 -3.81
N ALA A 82 -9.83 10.49 -3.91
CA ALA A 82 -9.74 11.35 -5.09
C ALA A 82 -8.81 10.83 -6.21
N GLY A 83 -8.27 9.61 -6.08
CA GLY A 83 -7.38 9.01 -7.09
C GLY A 83 -8.03 8.76 -8.46
N PHE A 84 -9.35 8.93 -8.57
CA PHE A 84 -10.10 8.78 -9.81
C PHE A 84 -10.22 10.08 -10.61
N ASP A 85 -9.78 11.22 -10.09
CA ASP A 85 -9.88 12.51 -10.77
C ASP A 85 -9.16 12.50 -12.12
N LEU A 86 -7.91 12.02 -12.16
CA LEU A 86 -7.11 11.91 -13.37
C LEU A 86 -7.77 11.02 -14.45
N PRO A 87 -8.11 9.73 -14.19
CA PRO A 87 -8.75 8.89 -15.20
C PRO A 87 -10.08 9.45 -15.68
N MET A 88 -10.89 10.06 -14.80
CA MET A 88 -12.13 10.71 -15.19
C MET A 88 -11.88 11.92 -16.13
N ALA A 89 -10.90 12.77 -15.81
CA ALA A 89 -10.52 13.90 -16.65
C ALA A 89 -10.02 13.44 -18.04
N MET A 90 -9.18 12.42 -18.08
CA MET A 90 -8.71 11.84 -19.35
C MET A 90 -9.87 11.21 -20.14
N GLY A 91 -10.83 10.58 -19.48
CA GLY A 91 -12.03 10.05 -20.13
C GLY A 91 -12.86 11.16 -20.81
N ILE A 92 -13.01 12.32 -20.16
CA ILE A 92 -13.68 13.50 -20.75
C ILE A 92 -12.91 14.03 -21.96
N LEU A 93 -11.58 14.19 -21.85
CA LEU A 93 -10.74 14.62 -22.97
C LEU A 93 -10.82 13.65 -24.15
N GLY A 94 -10.87 12.35 -23.87
CA GLY A 94 -11.04 11.32 -24.88
C GLY A 94 -12.39 11.40 -25.58
N ALA A 95 -13.47 11.57 -24.82
CA ALA A 95 -14.82 11.76 -25.37
C ALA A 95 -14.98 13.09 -26.13
N MET A 96 -14.16 14.11 -25.82
CA MET A 96 -14.04 15.33 -26.63
C MET A 96 -13.22 15.15 -27.92
N GLY A 97 -12.48 14.05 -28.06
CA GLY A 97 -11.60 13.77 -29.20
C GLY A 97 -10.21 14.40 -29.08
N SER A 98 -9.82 14.87 -27.89
CA SER A 98 -8.55 15.57 -27.66
C SER A 98 -7.35 14.64 -27.47
N ILE A 99 -7.58 13.35 -27.19
CA ILE A 99 -6.53 12.35 -26.91
C ILE A 99 -6.82 11.03 -27.63
N PRO A 100 -5.78 10.20 -27.90
CA PRO A 100 -5.97 8.85 -28.42
C PRO A 100 -6.56 7.89 -27.38
N ARG A 101 -6.87 6.66 -27.79
CA ARG A 101 -7.35 5.59 -26.90
C ARG A 101 -6.32 5.23 -25.82
N LEU A 102 -6.81 4.75 -24.67
CA LEU A 102 -6.01 4.46 -23.48
C LEU A 102 -5.98 2.97 -23.10
N ASP A 103 -6.20 2.08 -24.08
CA ASP A 103 -6.33 0.62 -23.86
C ASP A 103 -5.09 -0.03 -23.20
N GLN A 104 -3.92 0.62 -23.29
CA GLN A 104 -2.64 0.15 -22.73
C GLN A 104 -2.21 0.90 -21.47
N HIS A 105 -3.05 1.79 -20.94
CA HIS A 105 -2.71 2.64 -19.80
C HIS A 105 -3.62 2.38 -18.61
N LEU A 106 -3.02 2.32 -17.43
CA LEU A 106 -3.69 2.43 -16.15
C LEU A 106 -3.37 3.82 -15.58
N LEU A 107 -4.38 4.56 -15.15
CA LEU A 107 -4.20 5.94 -14.65
C LEU A 107 -4.69 6.03 -13.20
N ILE A 108 -3.93 6.70 -12.35
CA ILE A 108 -4.37 7.05 -11.00
C ILE A 108 -3.81 8.41 -10.61
N GLY A 109 -4.59 9.24 -9.92
CA GLY A 109 -4.11 10.54 -9.45
C GLY A 109 -5.24 11.46 -9.02
N GLU A 110 -4.99 12.24 -7.98
CA GLU A 110 -5.88 13.31 -7.52
C GLU A 110 -5.54 14.62 -8.26
N LEU A 111 -6.56 15.33 -8.74
CA LEU A 111 -6.36 16.60 -9.43
C LEU A 111 -6.59 17.78 -8.50
N SER A 112 -5.63 18.70 -8.48
CA SER A 112 -5.81 20.04 -7.94
C SER A 112 -6.56 20.91 -8.93
N LEU A 113 -7.16 22.01 -8.44
CA LEU A 113 -7.95 22.92 -9.28
C LEU A 113 -7.15 23.56 -10.42
N ASP A 114 -5.83 23.66 -10.29
CA ASP A 114 -4.91 24.21 -11.30
C ASP A 114 -4.44 23.18 -12.34
N GLY A 115 -4.71 21.89 -12.13
CA GLY A 115 -4.23 20.80 -12.98
C GLY A 115 -3.04 20.02 -12.41
N ALA A 116 -2.50 20.40 -11.25
CA ALA A 116 -1.46 19.64 -10.57
C ALA A 116 -1.97 18.28 -10.08
N ILE A 117 -1.15 17.24 -10.20
CA ILE A 117 -1.49 15.87 -9.82
C ILE A 117 -0.87 15.56 -8.46
N ARG A 118 -1.71 15.26 -7.45
CA ARG A 118 -1.31 14.95 -6.08
C ARG A 118 -1.11 13.47 -5.85
N SER A 119 -0.26 13.14 -4.87
CA SER A 119 0.03 11.77 -4.44
C SER A 119 -1.23 11.00 -4.05
N VAL A 120 -1.24 9.71 -4.36
CA VAL A 120 -2.28 8.74 -3.96
C VAL A 120 -1.68 7.68 -3.05
N ARG A 121 -2.53 6.90 -2.37
CA ARG A 121 -2.10 5.77 -1.54
C ARG A 121 -2.15 4.46 -2.33
N GLY A 122 -1.27 3.52 -1.98
CA GLY A 122 -1.27 2.17 -2.56
C GLY A 122 -0.77 2.11 -4.00
N ALA A 123 0.16 2.99 -4.38
CA ALA A 123 0.72 3.01 -5.74
C ALA A 123 1.43 1.70 -6.09
N LEU A 124 2.09 1.04 -5.12
CA LEU A 124 2.66 -0.29 -5.31
C LEU A 124 1.57 -1.33 -5.65
N SER A 125 0.46 -1.34 -4.91
CA SER A 125 -0.65 -2.27 -5.16
C SER A 125 -1.26 -2.07 -6.55
N VAL A 126 -1.39 -0.82 -6.99
CA VAL A 126 -1.85 -0.48 -8.34
C VAL A 126 -0.86 -0.95 -9.42
N ALA A 127 0.44 -0.83 -9.19
CA ALA A 127 1.46 -1.33 -10.11
C ALA A 127 1.44 -2.86 -10.23
N VAL A 128 1.26 -3.58 -9.11
CA VAL A 128 1.07 -5.04 -9.13
C VAL A 128 -0.20 -5.41 -9.90
N CYS A 129 -1.31 -4.69 -9.68
CA CYS A 129 -2.55 -4.91 -10.43
C CYS A 129 -2.34 -4.67 -11.95
N ALA A 130 -1.60 -3.63 -12.34
CA ALA A 130 -1.28 -3.38 -13.74
C ALA A 130 -0.53 -4.57 -14.36
N LEU A 131 0.45 -5.13 -13.65
CA LEU A 131 1.21 -6.30 -14.08
C LEU A 131 0.31 -7.53 -14.25
N GLU A 132 -0.49 -7.86 -13.24
CA GLU A 132 -1.40 -9.02 -13.23
C GLU A 132 -2.46 -8.94 -14.33
N GLN A 133 -2.94 -7.73 -14.65
CA GLN A 133 -3.90 -7.49 -15.72
C GLN A 133 -3.24 -7.33 -17.10
N GLY A 134 -1.90 -7.43 -17.20
CA GLY A 134 -1.16 -7.29 -18.46
C GLY A 134 -1.23 -5.88 -19.06
N ILE A 135 -1.39 -4.84 -18.24
CA ILE A 135 -1.42 -3.44 -18.67
C ILE A 135 -0.01 -2.85 -18.60
N PRO A 136 0.63 -2.54 -19.74
CA PRO A 136 2.07 -2.28 -19.78
C PRO A 136 2.47 -0.88 -19.29
N ASN A 137 1.53 0.08 -19.21
CA ASN A 137 1.82 1.46 -18.85
C ASN A 137 0.99 1.89 -17.64
N LEU A 138 1.65 2.42 -16.62
CA LEU A 138 1.01 3.01 -15.45
C LEU A 138 1.39 4.49 -15.38
N VAL A 139 0.38 5.37 -15.41
CA VAL A 139 0.56 6.82 -15.25
C VAL A 139 0.03 7.24 -13.89
N LEU A 140 0.88 7.89 -13.10
CA LEU A 140 0.58 8.19 -11.71
C LEU A 140 1.35 9.43 -11.22
N PRO A 141 1.03 9.98 -10.03
CA PRO A 141 1.70 11.18 -9.53
C PRO A 141 3.21 10.97 -9.40
N MET A 142 4.02 11.97 -9.72
CA MET A 142 5.48 11.89 -9.65
C MET A 142 5.99 11.41 -8.28
N GLU A 143 5.34 11.84 -7.20
CA GLU A 143 5.69 11.47 -5.81
C GLU A 143 5.56 9.96 -5.53
N ASN A 144 4.68 9.27 -6.26
CA ASN A 144 4.46 7.83 -6.12
C ASN A 144 5.27 7.00 -7.13
N ALA A 145 5.95 7.64 -8.10
CA ALA A 145 6.59 6.94 -9.22
C ALA A 145 7.68 5.97 -8.76
N ALA A 146 8.48 6.34 -7.77
CA ALA A 146 9.54 5.48 -7.22
C ALA A 146 9.00 4.22 -6.54
N GLU A 147 7.87 4.33 -5.82
CA GLU A 147 7.18 3.21 -5.17
C GLU A 147 6.65 2.22 -6.21
N ALA A 148 5.98 2.72 -7.25
CA ALA A 148 5.40 1.88 -8.30
C ALA A 148 6.46 1.25 -9.23
N ALA A 149 7.56 1.95 -9.53
CA ALA A 149 8.62 1.51 -10.46
C ALA A 149 9.43 0.29 -9.95
N VAL A 150 9.16 -0.15 -8.73
CA VAL A 150 9.67 -1.39 -8.16
C VAL A 150 9.18 -2.62 -8.95
N VAL A 151 7.94 -2.59 -9.42
CA VAL A 151 7.28 -3.73 -10.06
C VAL A 151 7.86 -3.92 -11.46
N ASP A 152 8.48 -5.08 -11.68
CA ASP A 152 9.04 -5.43 -12.98
C ASP A 152 7.92 -5.74 -13.99
N GLY A 153 8.14 -5.40 -15.26
CA GLY A 153 7.17 -5.64 -16.34
C GLY A 153 6.10 -4.55 -16.54
N VAL A 154 6.11 -3.47 -15.76
CA VAL A 154 5.22 -2.30 -15.96
C VAL A 154 6.05 -1.02 -16.16
N ARG A 155 5.77 -0.28 -17.23
CA ARG A 155 6.39 1.03 -17.46
C ARG A 155 5.66 2.09 -16.65
N VAL A 156 6.35 2.61 -15.64
CA VAL A 156 5.81 3.62 -14.72
C VAL A 156 6.15 5.02 -15.21
N PHE A 157 5.13 5.86 -15.42
CA PHE A 157 5.27 7.26 -15.82
C PHE A 157 4.79 8.15 -14.67
N GLY A 158 5.74 8.79 -13.99
CA GLY A 158 5.45 9.81 -12.98
C GLY A 158 5.14 11.14 -13.65
N VAL A 159 3.99 11.73 -13.33
CA VAL A 159 3.53 13.02 -13.88
C VAL A 159 3.21 14.00 -12.75
N ARG A 160 3.44 15.29 -12.97
CA ARG A 160 3.17 16.36 -12.00
C ARG A 160 1.92 17.17 -12.35
N HIS A 161 1.54 17.16 -13.63
CA HIS A 161 0.47 18.00 -14.14
C HIS A 161 -0.32 17.27 -15.22
N LEU A 162 -1.62 17.57 -15.31
CA LEU A 162 -2.51 16.98 -16.32
C LEU A 162 -1.97 17.13 -17.75
N SER A 163 -1.36 18.27 -18.06
CA SER A 163 -0.78 18.55 -19.38
C SER A 163 0.34 17.58 -19.76
N GLU A 164 1.14 17.11 -18.79
CA GLU A 164 2.19 16.12 -19.03
C GLU A 164 1.60 14.77 -19.46
N VAL A 165 0.41 14.42 -18.97
CA VAL A 165 -0.30 13.18 -19.38
C VAL A 165 -0.73 13.30 -20.84
N VAL A 166 -1.28 14.44 -21.24
CA VAL A 166 -1.68 14.67 -22.63
C VAL A 166 -0.45 14.69 -23.56
N GLU A 167 0.64 15.31 -23.12
CA GLU A 167 1.89 15.34 -23.87
C GLU A 167 2.53 13.95 -24.00
N LEU A 168 2.52 13.15 -22.92
CA LEU A 168 2.95 11.75 -22.93
C LEU A 168 2.20 10.94 -23.99
N LEU A 169 0.88 11.13 -24.10
CA LEU A 169 0.06 10.41 -25.08
C LEU A 169 0.30 10.90 -26.52
N ALA A 170 0.54 12.20 -26.70
CA ALA A 170 0.81 12.79 -28.01
C ALA A 170 2.24 12.49 -28.51
N LYS A 171 3.21 12.42 -27.59
CA LYS A 171 4.64 12.20 -27.86
C LYS A 171 5.21 11.20 -26.85
N PRO A 172 4.92 9.90 -26.99
CA PRO A 172 5.38 8.88 -26.04
C PRO A 172 6.90 8.83 -25.82
N GLY A 173 7.69 9.22 -26.83
CA GLY A 173 9.16 9.27 -26.73
C GLY A 173 9.73 10.45 -25.94
N ALA A 174 8.92 11.44 -25.56
CA ALA A 174 9.37 12.59 -24.78
C ALA A 174 9.49 12.30 -23.28
N PHE A 175 8.90 11.20 -22.82
CA PHE A 175 8.87 10.79 -21.42
C PHE A 175 9.53 9.43 -21.28
N GLU A 176 10.58 9.37 -20.48
CA GLU A 176 11.17 8.09 -20.09
C GLU A 176 10.39 7.51 -18.90
N PRO A 177 10.07 6.21 -18.91
CA PRO A 177 9.57 5.55 -17.72
C PRO A 177 10.54 5.76 -16.55
N MET A 178 9.99 5.93 -15.36
CA MET A 178 10.77 6.00 -14.13
C MET A 178 11.67 4.78 -14.06
N LYS A 179 12.98 5.04 -13.99
CA LYS A 179 13.96 3.97 -13.85
C LYS A 179 13.69 3.26 -12.54
N ARG A 180 13.58 1.94 -12.62
CA ARG A 180 13.67 1.09 -11.45
C ARG A 180 14.93 1.51 -10.70
N ALA A 181 14.78 1.87 -9.42
CA ALA A 181 15.94 1.82 -8.54
C ALA A 181 16.41 0.37 -8.61
N ALA A 182 17.52 0.12 -9.29
CA ALA A 182 18.10 -1.21 -9.34
C ALA A 182 18.10 -1.73 -7.90
N PRO A 183 17.75 -2.99 -7.67
CA PRO A 183 18.17 -3.62 -6.44
C PRO A 183 19.70 -3.71 -6.56
N GLU A 184 20.40 -2.59 -6.39
CA GLU A 184 21.68 -2.61 -5.74
C GLU A 184 21.37 -3.19 -4.37
N LEU A 185 21.36 -4.52 -4.33
CA LEU A 185 21.66 -5.37 -3.20
C LEU A 185 23.11 -5.10 -2.74
N GLN A 186 23.56 -3.85 -2.79
CA GLN A 186 24.60 -3.41 -1.90
C GLN A 186 23.92 -3.45 -0.54
N ALA A 187 24.42 -4.36 0.30
CA ALA A 187 24.18 -4.36 1.73
C ALA A 187 24.50 -2.95 2.24
N GLY A 188 23.51 -2.06 2.25
CA GLY A 188 23.52 -0.97 3.20
C GLY A 188 23.65 -1.64 4.55
N GLU A 189 24.63 -1.18 5.36
CA GLU A 189 24.84 -1.72 6.70
C GLU A 189 23.48 -1.85 7.37
N SER A 190 23.12 -3.08 7.77
CA SER A 190 21.84 -3.27 8.43
C SER A 190 21.81 -2.35 9.63
N THR A 191 20.72 -1.60 9.78
CA THR A 191 20.54 -0.74 10.96
C THR A 191 20.26 -1.55 12.21
N ALA A 192 19.98 -2.85 12.04
CA ALA A 192 19.74 -3.78 13.13
C ALA A 192 21.04 -4.04 13.92
N PRO A 193 20.97 -4.06 15.26
CA PRO A 193 22.10 -4.44 16.09
C PRO A 193 22.61 -5.87 15.77
N ASP A 194 23.92 -6.11 15.86
CA ASP A 194 24.55 -7.40 15.52
C ASP A 194 24.84 -8.26 16.79
N PHE A 195 24.71 -9.58 16.67
CA PHE A 195 25.15 -10.55 17.68
C PHE A 195 26.65 -10.57 17.96
N ARG A 196 27.48 -10.03 17.06
CA ARG A 196 28.92 -9.83 17.28
C ARG A 196 29.21 -8.97 18.51
N ASP A 197 28.31 -8.04 18.84
CA ASP A 197 28.45 -7.17 20.02
C ASP A 197 28.15 -7.88 21.34
N VAL A 198 27.48 -9.04 21.29
CA VAL A 198 27.07 -9.77 22.49
C VAL A 198 28.22 -10.58 23.03
N ARG A 199 28.66 -10.28 24.25
CA ARG A 199 29.69 -11.09 24.94
C ARG A 199 29.03 -12.23 25.71
N GLY A 200 29.49 -13.46 25.50
CA GLY A 200 28.93 -14.66 26.15
C GLY A 200 27.62 -15.16 25.53
N GLN A 201 26.79 -15.84 26.33
CA GLN A 201 25.47 -16.39 25.93
C GLN A 201 25.52 -17.40 24.77
N GLY A 202 26.57 -18.22 24.66
CA GLY A 202 26.80 -19.11 23.51
C GLY A 202 25.63 -20.06 23.20
N SER A 203 25.00 -20.65 24.22
CA SER A 203 23.83 -21.52 24.05
C SER A 203 22.62 -20.76 23.51
N ALA A 204 22.34 -19.56 24.05
CA ALA A 204 21.24 -18.72 23.60
C ALA A 204 21.47 -18.22 22.17
N LYS A 205 22.68 -17.75 21.83
CA LYS A 205 23.05 -17.36 20.47
C LYS A 205 22.82 -18.49 19.48
N ARG A 206 23.30 -19.70 19.81
CA ARG A 206 23.13 -20.86 18.95
C ARG A 206 21.66 -21.23 18.74
N ALA A 207 20.85 -21.17 19.80
CA ALA A 207 19.41 -21.40 19.69
C ALA A 207 18.73 -20.35 18.79
N LEU A 208 19.11 -19.08 18.91
CA LEU A 208 18.59 -17.98 18.10
C LEU A 208 19.01 -18.10 16.63
N GLU A 209 20.24 -18.53 16.34
CA GLU A 209 20.71 -18.82 14.98
C GLU A 209 19.88 -19.95 14.33
N VAL A 210 19.65 -21.04 15.05
CA VAL A 210 18.83 -22.15 14.56
C VAL A 210 17.39 -21.71 14.32
N ALA A 211 16.82 -20.94 15.25
CA ALA A 211 15.48 -20.40 15.12
C ALA A 211 15.35 -19.44 13.93
N ALA A 212 16.34 -18.56 13.72
CA ALA A 212 16.38 -17.64 12.58
C ALA A 212 16.48 -18.38 11.24
N ALA A 213 17.30 -19.43 11.16
CA ALA A 213 17.45 -20.25 9.96
C ALA A 213 16.18 -21.05 9.62
N GLY A 214 15.44 -21.50 10.64
CA GLY A 214 14.22 -22.30 10.49
C GLY A 214 12.90 -21.51 10.54
N GLY A 215 12.94 -20.19 10.81
CA GLY A 215 11.75 -19.38 11.03
C GLY A 215 10.92 -19.81 12.27
N HIS A 216 11.58 -20.32 13.32
CA HIS A 216 10.89 -20.88 14.49
C HIS A 216 10.52 -19.81 15.51
N ASN A 217 9.30 -19.86 16.04
CA ASN A 217 8.91 -19.04 17.19
C ASN A 217 9.77 -19.38 18.41
N ILE A 218 10.14 -18.37 19.20
CA ILE A 218 11.01 -18.51 20.36
C ILE A 218 10.39 -17.95 21.64
N LEU A 219 10.68 -18.62 22.75
CA LEU A 219 10.39 -18.12 24.10
C LEU A 219 11.68 -18.11 24.94
N MET A 220 12.06 -16.93 25.42
CA MET A 220 13.21 -16.74 26.30
C MET A 220 12.75 -16.57 27.75
N ILE A 221 13.21 -17.48 28.62
CA ILE A 221 12.90 -17.44 30.06
C ILE A 221 14.20 -17.16 30.81
N GLY A 222 14.20 -16.11 31.64
CA GLY A 222 15.37 -15.79 32.45
C GLY A 222 15.12 -14.60 33.37
N PRO A 223 15.97 -14.38 34.38
CA PRO A 223 15.81 -13.27 35.33
C PRO A 223 15.88 -11.90 34.62
N PRO A 224 15.39 -10.82 35.27
CA PRO A 224 15.59 -9.46 34.80
C PRO A 224 17.08 -9.16 34.56
N GLY A 225 17.38 -8.37 33.53
CA GLY A 225 18.77 -8.01 33.21
C GLY A 225 19.61 -9.10 32.52
N SER A 226 19.06 -10.30 32.25
CA SER A 226 19.79 -11.37 31.54
C SER A 226 20.03 -11.12 30.05
N GLY A 227 19.55 -10.00 29.51
CA GLY A 227 19.76 -9.59 28.12
C GLY A 227 18.72 -10.10 27.12
N LYS A 228 17.54 -10.59 27.54
CA LYS A 228 16.48 -11.11 26.65
C LYS A 228 16.06 -10.12 25.56
N THR A 229 15.68 -8.91 25.95
CA THR A 229 15.31 -7.80 25.04
C THR A 229 16.46 -7.43 24.10
N MET A 230 17.69 -7.46 24.62
CA MET A 230 18.91 -7.15 23.86
C MET A 230 19.18 -8.21 22.78
N LEU A 231 18.98 -9.49 23.10
CA LEU A 231 19.08 -10.61 22.16
C LEU A 231 17.95 -10.57 21.11
N ALA A 232 16.70 -10.27 21.51
CA ALA A 232 15.57 -10.17 20.59
C ALA A 232 15.76 -9.09 19.52
N LYS A 233 16.26 -7.91 19.90
CA LYS A 233 16.54 -6.82 18.93
C LYS A 233 17.61 -7.21 17.91
N ARG A 234 18.57 -8.05 18.31
CA ARG A 234 19.65 -8.55 17.43
C ARG A 234 19.23 -9.72 16.56
N LEU A 235 18.20 -10.45 16.97
CA LEU A 235 17.61 -11.51 16.16
C LEU A 235 17.15 -10.99 14.80
N ALA A 236 16.55 -9.79 14.76
CA ALA A 236 16.14 -9.15 13.51
C ALA A 236 17.29 -8.96 12.51
N GLY A 237 18.51 -8.72 13.01
CA GLY A 237 19.70 -8.51 12.18
C GLY A 237 20.32 -9.78 11.60
N ILE A 238 19.96 -10.97 12.10
CA ILE A 238 20.45 -12.26 11.56
C ILE A 238 19.39 -13.05 10.79
N LEU A 239 18.17 -12.54 10.68
CA LEU A 239 17.18 -13.17 9.83
C LEU A 239 17.64 -13.08 8.36
N PRO A 240 17.29 -14.08 7.52
CA PRO A 240 17.53 -14.01 6.09
C PRO A 240 16.95 -12.71 5.51
N SER A 241 17.57 -12.10 4.51
CA SER A 241 16.99 -10.91 3.87
C SER A 241 15.60 -11.21 3.27
N LEU A 242 14.79 -10.17 3.06
CA LEU A 242 13.52 -10.32 2.34
C LEU A 242 13.81 -10.74 0.88
N THR A 243 13.12 -11.76 0.42
CA THR A 243 12.98 -12.03 -1.02
C THR A 243 12.20 -10.88 -1.67
N PHE A 244 12.31 -10.75 -2.99
CA PHE A 244 11.59 -9.70 -3.71
C PHE A 244 10.06 -9.78 -3.53
N ALA A 245 9.50 -11.00 -3.49
CA ALA A 245 8.08 -11.22 -3.27
C ALA A 245 7.66 -10.82 -1.85
N GLU A 246 8.40 -11.25 -0.82
CA GLU A 246 8.15 -10.84 0.57
C GLU A 246 8.27 -9.31 0.73
N ALA A 247 9.27 -8.70 0.09
CA ALA A 247 9.47 -7.25 0.14
C ALA A 247 8.26 -6.50 -0.45
N ILE A 248 7.68 -6.95 -1.57
CA ILE A 248 6.46 -6.35 -2.13
C ILE A 248 5.31 -6.45 -1.13
N GLU A 249 5.04 -7.64 -0.58
CA GLU A 249 3.92 -7.87 0.33
C GLU A 249 4.03 -7.02 1.61
N THR A 250 5.20 -7.01 2.24
CA THR A 250 5.45 -6.18 3.43
C THR A 250 5.35 -4.69 3.09
N THR A 251 5.87 -4.25 1.94
CA THR A 251 5.81 -2.83 1.52
C THR A 251 4.37 -2.38 1.27
N LYS A 252 3.51 -3.23 0.69
CA LYS A 252 2.07 -2.92 0.50
C LYS A 252 1.40 -2.56 1.84
N ILE A 253 1.65 -3.35 2.89
CA ILE A 253 1.07 -3.11 4.22
C ILE A 253 1.49 -1.74 4.77
N HIS A 254 2.78 -1.42 4.68
CA HIS A 254 3.34 -0.15 5.20
C HIS A 254 2.92 1.07 4.36
N SER A 255 2.74 0.90 3.04
CA SER A 255 2.23 1.95 2.13
C SER A 255 0.83 2.39 2.55
N ILE A 256 -0.06 1.43 2.82
CA ILE A 256 -1.45 1.72 3.24
C ILE A 256 -1.55 2.20 4.69
N ALA A 257 -0.66 1.73 5.56
CA ALA A 257 -0.49 2.30 6.89
C ALA A 257 -0.01 3.78 6.83
N GLY A 258 0.55 4.22 5.71
CA GLY A 258 1.04 5.58 5.49
C GLY A 258 2.33 5.87 6.26
N ILE A 259 3.12 4.83 6.54
CA ILE A 259 4.36 4.95 7.34
C ILE A 259 5.64 4.70 6.52
N LEU A 260 5.52 4.42 5.21
CA LEU A 260 6.69 4.34 4.35
C LEU A 260 7.40 5.71 4.28
N PRO A 261 8.72 5.77 4.48
CA PRO A 261 9.48 6.99 4.26
C PRO A 261 9.29 7.48 2.83
N GLY A 262 9.10 8.79 2.64
CA GLY A 262 8.92 9.38 1.31
C GLY A 262 10.11 9.05 0.39
N GLY A 263 9.83 8.51 -0.79
CA GLY A 263 10.86 8.10 -1.76
C GLY A 263 11.50 6.73 -1.49
N ALA A 264 11.15 6.04 -0.42
CA ALA A 264 11.52 4.63 -0.24
C ALA A 264 10.68 3.76 -1.18
N GLY A 265 11.35 2.96 -2.02
CA GLY A 265 10.71 1.95 -2.87
C GLY A 265 10.28 0.75 -2.04
N LEU A 266 11.06 -0.34 -2.09
CA LEU A 266 10.83 -1.53 -1.26
C LEU A 266 11.45 -1.41 0.13
N LEU A 267 10.74 -1.94 1.12
CA LEU A 267 11.34 -2.32 2.39
C LEU A 267 12.41 -3.39 2.15
N ARG A 268 13.60 -3.14 2.69
CA ARG A 268 14.78 -4.00 2.54
C ARG A 268 15.02 -4.85 3.78
N GLU A 269 14.75 -4.29 4.94
CA GLU A 269 14.92 -4.95 6.23
C GLU A 269 13.61 -5.59 6.68
N ARG A 270 13.74 -6.75 7.34
CA ARG A 270 12.59 -7.39 7.98
C ARG A 270 12.06 -6.47 9.09
N PRO A 271 10.75 -6.18 9.12
CA PRO A 271 10.19 -5.34 10.18
C PRO A 271 10.43 -5.95 11.56
N PHE A 272 10.77 -5.12 12.54
CA PHE A 272 10.81 -5.49 13.95
C PHE A 272 9.75 -4.68 14.69
N ARG A 273 8.73 -5.35 15.23
CA ARG A 273 7.66 -4.74 16.02
C ARG A 273 7.78 -5.19 17.48
N SER A 274 7.70 -4.25 18.40
CA SER A 274 7.84 -4.50 19.84
C SER A 274 6.78 -3.71 20.61
N PRO A 275 5.49 -4.09 20.50
CA PRO A 275 4.43 -3.40 21.23
C PRO A 275 4.62 -3.49 22.74
N HIS A 276 4.17 -2.46 23.46
CA HIS A 276 4.11 -2.48 24.91
C HIS A 276 2.93 -3.34 25.39
N HIS A 277 3.03 -3.98 26.56
CA HIS A 277 1.99 -4.86 27.10
C HIS A 277 0.64 -4.18 27.35
N THR A 278 0.61 -2.84 27.37
CA THR A 278 -0.63 -2.03 27.45
C THR A 278 -1.31 -1.83 26.09
N ILE A 279 -0.89 -2.54 25.04
CA ILE A 279 -1.50 -2.45 23.71
C ILE A 279 -2.95 -2.90 23.74
N SER A 280 -3.80 -2.19 23.00
CA SER A 280 -5.20 -2.58 22.82
C SER A 280 -5.36 -3.66 21.76
N ASP A 281 -6.48 -4.38 21.81
CA ASP A 281 -6.86 -5.39 20.80
C ASP A 281 -6.77 -4.81 19.37
N ALA A 282 -7.26 -3.59 19.18
CA ALA A 282 -7.23 -2.89 17.90
C ALA A 282 -5.82 -2.43 17.48
N GLY A 283 -4.91 -2.19 18.44
CA GLY A 283 -3.52 -1.89 18.14
C GLY A 283 -2.75 -3.13 17.67
N LEU A 284 -2.97 -4.27 18.34
CA LEU A 284 -2.25 -5.50 18.04
C LEU A 284 -2.72 -6.15 16.73
N ILE A 285 -4.02 -6.42 16.63
CA ILE A 285 -4.64 -7.13 15.50
C ILE A 285 -4.93 -6.17 14.33
N GLY A 286 -5.24 -4.92 14.64
CA GLY A 286 -5.65 -3.91 13.69
C GLY A 286 -7.09 -3.47 13.90
N GLY A 287 -7.45 -2.34 13.30
CA GLY A 287 -8.74 -1.72 13.51
C GLY A 287 -8.83 -0.32 12.92
N GLY A 288 -9.68 0.53 13.50
CA GLY A 288 -9.93 1.89 13.02
C GLY A 288 -11.41 2.24 12.95
N LEU A 289 -11.73 3.53 13.11
CA LEU A 289 -13.07 4.05 12.81
C LEU A 289 -13.23 4.17 11.29
N GLY A 290 -14.18 3.43 10.73
CA GLY A 290 -14.45 3.39 9.29
C GLY A 290 -13.65 2.27 8.60
N THR A 291 -12.53 2.63 7.97
CA THR A 291 -11.69 1.70 7.19
C THR A 291 -10.77 0.89 8.11
N PRO A 292 -10.83 -0.46 8.09
CA PRO A 292 -9.88 -1.31 8.81
C PRO A 292 -8.44 -1.02 8.38
N ARG A 293 -7.54 -0.90 9.36
CA ARG A 293 -6.10 -0.71 9.17
C ARG A 293 -5.32 -1.87 9.76
N PRO A 294 -4.13 -2.19 9.22
CA PRO A 294 -3.27 -3.22 9.77
C PRO A 294 -2.85 -2.89 11.20
N GLY A 295 -2.79 -3.90 12.07
CA GLY A 295 -2.23 -3.82 13.41
C GLY A 295 -0.77 -4.27 13.47
N GLU A 296 -0.17 -4.26 14.66
CA GLU A 296 1.22 -4.66 14.90
C GLU A 296 1.59 -6.02 14.30
N VAL A 297 0.68 -7.00 14.33
CA VAL A 297 0.91 -8.34 13.76
C VAL A 297 1.12 -8.29 12.25
N SER A 298 0.34 -7.49 11.53
CA SER A 298 0.49 -7.31 10.09
C SER A 298 1.65 -6.37 9.75
N MET A 299 1.93 -5.39 10.62
CA MET A 299 3.12 -4.54 10.48
C MET A 299 4.43 -5.33 10.67
N ALA A 300 4.38 -6.45 11.39
CA ALA A 300 5.49 -7.39 11.58
C ALA A 300 5.63 -8.42 10.46
N HIS A 301 4.79 -8.37 9.42
CA HIS A 301 4.76 -9.37 8.36
C HIS A 301 6.11 -9.53 7.62
N HIS A 302 6.48 -10.79 7.37
CA HIS A 302 7.80 -11.28 6.98
C HIS A 302 8.93 -10.80 7.88
N GLY A 303 8.63 -10.45 9.12
CA GLY A 303 9.61 -9.97 10.09
C GLY A 303 9.43 -10.61 11.45
N LEU A 304 9.65 -9.82 12.50
CA LEU A 304 9.64 -10.26 13.88
C LEU A 304 8.64 -9.45 14.71
N LEU A 305 7.79 -10.16 15.44
CA LEU A 305 6.98 -9.59 16.51
C LEU A 305 7.59 -9.98 17.85
N PHE A 306 8.07 -9.00 18.61
CA PHE A 306 8.67 -9.20 19.92
C PHE A 306 7.70 -8.79 21.05
N LEU A 307 7.37 -9.73 21.92
CA LEU A 307 6.56 -9.51 23.12
C LEU A 307 7.47 -9.63 24.36
N ASP A 308 7.86 -8.48 24.91
CA ASP A 308 8.62 -8.44 26.17
C ASP A 308 7.68 -8.57 27.36
N GLU A 309 8.11 -9.26 28.41
CA GLU A 309 7.28 -9.51 29.60
C GLU A 309 5.92 -10.13 29.24
N LEU A 310 5.94 -11.22 28.46
CA LEU A 310 4.74 -11.90 27.95
C LEU A 310 3.61 -12.11 28.99
N PRO A 311 3.89 -12.46 30.27
CA PRO A 311 2.84 -12.62 31.28
C PRO A 311 2.08 -11.34 31.65
N GLU A 312 2.65 -10.15 31.38
CA GLU A 312 2.02 -8.85 31.63
C GLU A 312 0.98 -8.48 30.56
N PHE A 313 0.99 -9.16 29.41
CA PHE A 313 -0.02 -8.93 28.38
C PHE A 313 -1.39 -9.43 28.85
N PRO A 314 -2.47 -8.66 28.60
CA PRO A 314 -3.83 -9.11 28.85
C PRO A 314 -4.13 -10.44 28.15
N ARG A 315 -4.81 -11.37 28.85
CA ARG A 315 -5.12 -12.70 28.29
C ARG A 315 -5.89 -12.63 26.98
N ASN A 316 -6.84 -11.70 26.86
CA ASN A 316 -7.61 -11.49 25.63
C ASN A 316 -6.69 -11.13 24.44
N VAL A 317 -5.70 -10.27 24.67
CA VAL A 317 -4.72 -9.86 23.65
C VAL A 317 -3.88 -11.06 23.19
N LEU A 318 -3.48 -11.95 24.11
CA LEU A 318 -2.76 -13.18 23.78
C LEU A 318 -3.62 -14.21 23.04
N GLU A 319 -4.90 -14.36 23.40
CA GLU A 319 -5.81 -15.27 22.68
C GLU A 319 -6.05 -14.81 21.24
N LEU A 320 -6.10 -13.50 21.00
CA LEU A 320 -6.20 -12.93 19.66
C LEU A 320 -5.00 -13.25 18.76
N MET A 321 -3.83 -13.56 19.33
CA MET A 321 -2.63 -13.96 18.58
C MET A 321 -2.74 -15.34 17.92
N ARG A 322 -3.70 -16.18 18.35
CA ARG A 322 -3.86 -17.54 17.84
C ARG A 322 -4.09 -17.55 16.33
N GLN A 323 -5.01 -16.74 15.85
CA GLN A 323 -5.32 -16.64 14.41
C GLN A 323 -4.10 -16.22 13.58
N PRO A 324 -3.39 -15.10 13.86
CA PRO A 324 -2.20 -14.74 13.10
C PRO A 324 -1.10 -15.82 13.08
N LEU A 325 -0.93 -16.58 14.18
CA LEU A 325 0.08 -17.64 14.26
C LEU A 325 -0.30 -18.92 13.49
N GLU A 326 -1.60 -19.21 13.35
CA GLU A 326 -2.11 -20.39 12.65
C GLU A 326 -2.38 -20.11 11.17
N ASP A 327 -3.12 -19.04 10.86
CA ASP A 327 -3.59 -18.69 9.51
C ASP A 327 -2.61 -17.79 8.76
N LEU A 328 -1.55 -17.30 9.42
CA LEU A 328 -0.58 -16.33 8.88
C LEU A 328 -1.24 -15.06 8.31
N SER A 329 -2.47 -14.77 8.77
CA SER A 329 -3.29 -13.66 8.32
C SER A 329 -4.30 -13.28 9.38
N VAL A 330 -4.85 -12.08 9.26
CA VAL A 330 -5.85 -11.53 10.17
C VAL A 330 -6.99 -10.95 9.36
N THR A 331 -8.22 -11.34 9.68
CA THR A 331 -9.42 -10.80 9.04
C THR A 331 -10.16 -9.86 9.96
N ILE A 332 -10.29 -8.60 9.57
CA ILE A 332 -11.02 -7.57 10.30
C ILE A 332 -12.36 -7.33 9.60
N ALA A 333 -13.43 -7.83 10.20
CA ALA A 333 -14.80 -7.57 9.77
C ALA A 333 -15.39 -6.33 10.48
N ARG A 334 -15.99 -5.44 9.70
CA ARG A 334 -16.78 -4.28 10.16
C ARG A 334 -18.09 -4.22 9.39
N SER A 335 -19.05 -3.47 9.94
CA SER A 335 -20.40 -3.34 9.35
C SER A 335 -20.40 -2.88 7.89
N ALA A 336 -19.41 -2.09 7.47
CA ALA A 336 -19.29 -1.59 6.11
C ALA A 336 -18.35 -2.41 5.22
N MET A 337 -17.43 -3.21 5.79
CA MET A 337 -16.33 -3.80 5.02
C MET A 337 -15.60 -4.91 5.80
N THR A 338 -15.14 -5.93 5.09
CA THR A 338 -14.26 -6.98 5.62
C THR A 338 -12.94 -6.98 4.86
N LEU A 339 -11.82 -6.86 5.57
CA LEU A 339 -10.46 -6.88 5.01
C LEU A 339 -9.62 -7.94 5.69
N SER A 340 -8.78 -8.62 4.90
CA SER A 340 -7.77 -9.56 5.40
C SER A 340 -6.38 -8.95 5.18
N PHE A 341 -5.56 -8.98 6.22
CA PHE A 341 -4.18 -8.52 6.18
C PHE A 341 -3.26 -9.71 6.46
N PRO A 342 -2.17 -9.90 5.71
CA PRO A 342 -1.22 -10.96 5.99
C PRO A 342 -0.45 -10.62 7.27
N ALA A 343 -0.07 -11.68 8.00
CA ALA A 343 0.53 -11.63 9.33
C ALA A 343 1.47 -12.82 9.57
N ASN A 344 2.17 -13.28 8.52
CA ASN A 344 3.28 -14.21 8.65
C ASN A 344 4.48 -13.52 9.32
N PHE A 345 4.71 -13.74 10.62
CA PHE A 345 5.86 -13.20 11.34
C PHE A 345 6.47 -14.27 12.26
N MET A 346 7.75 -14.13 12.56
CA MET A 346 8.39 -14.92 13.62
C MET A 346 8.08 -14.27 14.98
N LEU A 347 7.45 -15.03 15.87
CA LEU A 347 7.18 -14.58 17.23
C LEU A 347 8.40 -14.80 18.11
N ALA A 348 8.87 -13.73 18.74
CA ALA A 348 9.83 -13.79 19.83
C ALA A 348 9.18 -13.31 21.12
N ALA A 349 9.17 -14.13 22.15
CA ALA A 349 8.64 -13.75 23.46
C ALA A 349 9.72 -13.84 24.53
N ALA A 350 9.64 -12.95 25.52
CA ALA A 350 10.47 -13.00 26.71
C ALA A 350 9.61 -12.98 27.97
N MET A 351 10.01 -13.74 28.99
CA MET A 351 9.36 -13.68 30.30
C MET A 351 10.37 -13.88 31.43
N ASN A 352 10.02 -13.33 32.59
CA ASN A 352 10.70 -13.65 33.83
C ASN A 352 10.16 -14.99 34.36
N PRO A 353 10.99 -15.83 35.00
CA PRO A 353 10.50 -17.03 35.66
C PRO A 353 9.45 -16.65 36.72
N CYS A 354 8.47 -17.54 36.94
CA CYS A 354 7.44 -17.31 37.95
C CYS A 354 8.07 -16.98 39.31
N PRO A 355 7.56 -15.97 40.06
CA PRO A 355 7.97 -15.71 41.44
C PRO A 355 7.83 -16.94 42.36
N CYS A 356 7.02 -17.91 41.94
CA CYS A 356 6.76 -19.16 42.63
C CYS A 356 7.89 -20.21 42.53
N ARG A 357 9.01 -19.94 41.84
CA ARG A 357 10.23 -20.76 41.87
C ARG A 357 11.31 -20.10 42.73
N HIS A 358 11.29 -20.42 44.02
CA HIS A 358 12.52 -20.61 44.80
C HIS A 358 12.96 -22.07 44.68
#